data_AF-A0A0R2K296-F1
#
_entry.id   AF-A0A0R2K296-F1
#
_cell.length_a   1.000
_cell.length_b   1.000
_cell.length_c   1.000
_cell.angle_alpha   90.00
_cell.angle_beta   90.00
_cell.angle_gamma   90.00
#
_symmetry.space_group_name_H-M   'P 1'
#
loop_
_entity.id
_entity.type
_entity.pdbx_description
1 polymer ?
#
loop_
_entity_poly.entity_id
_entity_poly.type
_entity_poly.pdbx_seq_one_letter_code
_entity_poly.pdbx_strand_id
1 'polypeptide(L)'
;MDVDADMKNTKVNALFAQVPGTILPDKTYYDEGNQAGPKLLPIYAKMMTKLLQKTGYEKDEAQKIVDDTLQFDRLIVPWIKSAEESADYSKMYNPRKFNDFVNTSRYLDLAAITYSVIDVNPNLVILPEPAFFDHFNEVVNPDNFDLMKNWMKAKLVQRYSGYLSDEMRVLATTYSRALSGQKEPRNQAKSAYYLATGTFDQVVGLYYGHEYFGDGLLVTALPKTG
;
A
#
# COMPACT_ATOMS: atom_id res chain seq x y z
N MET A 1 0.16 -9.12 1.25
CA MET A 1 1.07 -10.26 1.41
C MET A 1 2.19 -10.06 0.42
N ASP A 2 3.41 -10.39 0.83
CA ASP A 2 4.61 -10.28 0.03
C ASP A 2 5.53 -11.48 0.29
N VAL A 3 6.44 -11.78 -0.63
CA VAL A 3 7.44 -12.84 -0.48
C VAL A 3 8.81 -12.23 -0.73
N ASP A 4 9.63 -12.20 0.32
CA ASP A 4 10.97 -11.63 0.28
C ASP A 4 11.94 -12.50 1.10
N ALA A 5 13.24 -12.21 1.06
CA ALA A 5 14.26 -12.89 1.83
C ALA A 5 13.97 -12.81 3.34
N ASP A 6 14.16 -13.91 4.05
CA ASP A 6 14.06 -13.92 5.51
C ASP A 6 15.20 -13.06 6.11
N MET A 7 14.83 -12.07 6.92
CA MET A 7 15.77 -11.11 7.53
C MET A 7 16.87 -11.77 8.39
N LYS A 8 16.62 -12.97 8.92
CA LYS A 8 17.60 -13.74 9.70
C LYS A 8 18.18 -14.94 8.94
N ASN A 9 17.63 -15.30 7.79
CA ASN A 9 18.17 -16.33 6.90
C ASN A 9 17.95 -15.96 5.43
N THR A 10 18.83 -15.11 4.90
CA THR A 10 18.73 -14.58 3.53
C THR A 10 18.87 -15.62 2.41
N LYS A 11 19.10 -16.90 2.74
CA LYS A 11 19.12 -18.02 1.78
C LYS A 11 17.73 -18.55 1.44
N VAL A 12 16.70 -18.17 2.21
CA VAL A 12 15.32 -18.61 1.99
C VAL A 12 14.40 -17.40 1.93
N ASN A 13 13.29 -17.56 1.22
CA ASN A 13 12.22 -16.57 1.22
C ASN A 13 11.21 -16.89 2.32
N ALA A 14 10.58 -15.86 2.84
CA ALA A 14 9.51 -15.92 3.83
C ALA A 14 8.28 -15.17 3.32
N LEU A 15 7.10 -15.62 3.76
CA LEU A 15 5.86 -14.88 3.56
C LEU A 15 5.79 -13.74 4.57
N PHE A 16 5.53 -12.54 4.10
CA PHE A 16 5.23 -11.37 4.92
C PHE A 16 3.74 -11.04 4.83
N ALA A 17 3.05 -11.02 5.96
CA ALA A 17 1.69 -10.51 6.04
C ALA A 17 1.72 -9.09 6.62
N GLN A 18 1.40 -8.11 5.77
CA GLN A 18 1.41 -6.69 6.10
C GLN A 18 -0.01 -6.19 6.38
N VAL A 19 -0.11 -5.24 7.31
CA VAL A 19 -1.34 -4.45 7.52
C VAL A 19 -1.61 -3.56 6.29
N PRO A 20 -2.87 -3.26 5.96
CA PRO A 20 -3.15 -2.24 4.96
C PRO A 20 -2.64 -0.87 5.38
N GLY A 21 -2.03 -0.13 4.45
CA GLY A 21 -1.66 1.26 4.68
C GLY A 21 -2.88 2.16 4.84
N THR A 22 -2.76 3.14 5.74
CA THR A 22 -3.80 4.14 6.04
C THR A 22 -3.77 5.32 5.06
N ILE A 23 -4.80 6.18 5.11
CA ILE A 23 -4.92 7.34 4.21
C ILE A 23 -3.84 8.38 4.52
N LEU A 24 -3.75 8.80 5.78
CA LEU A 24 -2.73 9.73 6.28
C LEU A 24 -1.37 9.03 6.37
N PRO A 25 -0.26 9.77 6.23
CA PRO A 25 1.08 9.18 6.10
C PRO A 25 1.60 8.49 7.38
N ASP A 26 1.02 8.79 8.54
CA ASP A 26 1.42 8.22 9.82
C ASP A 26 0.24 8.23 10.81
N LYS A 27 0.23 7.30 11.78
CA LYS A 27 -0.85 7.21 12.78
C LYS A 27 -0.99 8.47 13.64
N THR A 28 0.09 9.21 13.88
CA THR A 28 0.07 10.47 14.65
C THR A 28 -0.72 11.59 13.97
N TYR A 29 -1.06 11.43 12.68
CA TYR A 29 -1.91 12.38 11.98
C TYR A 29 -3.40 12.26 12.37
N TYR A 30 -3.78 11.17 13.02
CA TYR A 30 -5.14 10.95 13.53
C TYR A 30 -5.34 11.46 14.96
N ASP A 31 -4.26 11.87 15.64
CA ASP A 31 -4.30 12.38 17.00
C ASP A 31 -5.02 13.74 17.05
N GLU A 32 -5.76 14.00 18.14
CA GLU A 32 -6.56 15.23 18.31
C GLU A 32 -5.74 16.52 18.20
N GLY A 33 -4.45 16.48 18.58
CA GLY A 33 -3.53 17.62 18.52
C GLY A 33 -2.93 17.88 17.12
N ASN A 34 -3.11 16.98 16.16
CA ASN A 34 -2.49 17.11 14.85
C ASN A 34 -3.25 18.11 13.96
N GLN A 35 -2.55 19.13 13.45
CA GLN A 35 -3.17 20.16 12.62
C GLN A 35 -3.27 19.82 11.12
N ALA A 36 -2.53 18.81 10.66
CA ALA A 36 -2.44 18.45 9.24
C ALA A 36 -3.49 17.41 8.86
N GLY A 37 -3.68 16.36 9.68
CA GLY A 37 -4.65 15.30 9.44
C GLY A 37 -6.07 15.79 9.13
N PRO A 38 -6.66 16.65 9.98
CA PRO A 38 -8.00 17.22 9.75
C PRO A 38 -8.12 18.05 8.45
N LYS A 39 -7.01 18.55 7.90
CA LYS A 39 -7.00 19.28 6.62
C LYS A 39 -6.83 18.33 5.42
N LEU A 40 -6.14 17.21 5.61
CA LEU A 40 -5.82 16.24 4.56
C LEU A 40 -6.97 15.27 4.27
N LEU A 41 -7.69 14.80 5.29
CA LEU A 41 -8.82 13.87 5.09
C LEU A 41 -9.93 14.45 4.20
N PRO A 42 -10.37 15.72 4.35
CA PRO A 42 -11.35 16.31 3.43
C PRO A 42 -10.86 16.40 1.98
N ILE A 43 -9.55 16.58 1.76
CA ILE A 43 -8.97 16.61 0.41
C ILE A 43 -9.04 15.20 -0.20
N TYR A 44 -8.68 14.17 0.57
CA TYR A 44 -8.84 12.77 0.15
C TYR A 44 -10.30 12.46 -0.19
N ALA A 45 -11.22 12.79 0.72
CA ALA A 45 -12.64 12.54 0.55
C ALA A 45 -13.18 13.18 -0.73
N LYS A 46 -12.94 14.47 -0.94
CA LYS A 46 -13.38 15.21 -2.14
C LYS A 46 -12.78 14.64 -3.43
N MET A 47 -11.53 14.20 -3.40
CA MET A 47 -10.89 13.55 -4.54
C MET A 47 -11.59 12.22 -4.85
N MET A 48 -11.79 11.37 -3.84
CA MET A 48 -12.39 10.05 -4.02
C MET A 48 -13.85 10.12 -4.44
N THR A 49 -14.66 11.02 -3.88
CA THR A 49 -16.06 11.21 -4.33
C THR A 49 -16.10 11.51 -5.82
N LYS A 50 -15.25 12.43 -6.31
CA LYS A 50 -15.19 12.76 -7.74
C LYS A 50 -14.71 11.61 -8.61
N LEU A 51 -13.73 10.82 -8.15
CA LEU A 51 -13.24 9.66 -8.87
C LEU A 51 -14.34 8.59 -9.00
N LEU A 52 -15.05 8.31 -7.91
CA LEU A 52 -16.17 7.36 -7.89
C LEU A 52 -17.31 7.80 -8.81
N GLN A 53 -17.65 9.09 -8.82
CA GLN A 53 -18.65 9.60 -9.77
C GLN A 53 -18.22 9.42 -11.23
N LYS A 54 -16.92 9.55 -11.53
CA LYS A 54 -16.38 9.29 -12.87
C LYS A 54 -16.40 7.82 -13.26
N THR A 55 -16.54 6.90 -12.32
CA THR A 55 -16.74 5.47 -12.59
C THR A 55 -18.22 5.08 -12.65
N GLY A 56 -19.15 6.04 -12.59
CA GLY A 56 -20.59 5.82 -12.74
C GLY A 56 -21.37 5.68 -11.44
N TYR A 57 -20.76 5.93 -10.27
CA TYR A 57 -21.49 5.98 -9.01
C TYR A 57 -22.30 7.28 -8.89
N GLU A 58 -23.54 7.17 -8.43
CA GLU A 58 -24.34 8.34 -8.07
C GLU A 58 -23.72 9.08 -6.89
N LYS A 59 -24.04 10.38 -6.76
CA LYS A 59 -23.42 11.25 -5.76
C LYS A 59 -23.52 10.70 -4.33
N ASP A 60 -24.70 10.23 -3.93
CA ASP A 60 -24.94 9.75 -2.58
C ASP A 60 -24.28 8.39 -2.32
N GLU A 61 -24.21 7.53 -3.34
CA GLU A 61 -23.49 6.26 -3.25
C GLU A 61 -21.97 6.49 -3.17
N ALA A 62 -21.43 7.39 -3.98
CA ALA A 62 -20.03 7.79 -3.94
C ALA A 62 -19.67 8.38 -2.56
N GLN A 63 -20.54 9.22 -1.99
CA GLN A 63 -20.34 9.77 -0.65
C GLN A 63 -20.34 8.68 0.41
N LYS A 64 -21.30 7.75 0.37
CA LYS A 64 -21.34 6.61 1.29
C LYS A 64 -20.06 5.77 1.21
N ILE A 65 -19.57 5.48 0.00
CA ILE A 65 -18.33 4.72 -0.17
C ILE A 65 -17.15 5.43 0.51
N VAL A 66 -17.06 6.75 0.36
CA VAL A 66 -16.00 7.57 0.98
C VAL A 66 -16.12 7.61 2.49
N ASP A 67 -17.32 7.83 3.04
CA ASP A 67 -17.53 7.88 4.49
C ASP A 67 -17.20 6.54 5.15
N ASP A 68 -17.67 5.45 4.55
CA ASP A 68 -17.36 4.08 4.98
C ASP A 68 -15.84 3.81 4.90
N THR A 69 -15.17 4.32 3.85
CA THR A 69 -13.71 4.20 3.68
C THR A 69 -12.96 4.91 4.80
N LEU A 70 -13.36 6.13 5.16
CA LEU A 70 -12.76 6.91 6.24
C LEU A 70 -13.00 6.25 7.61
N GLN A 71 -14.17 5.64 7.81
CA GLN A 71 -14.48 4.91 9.04
C GLN A 71 -13.64 3.64 9.15
N PHE A 72 -13.55 2.84 8.08
CA PHE A 72 -12.72 1.63 8.07
C PHE A 72 -11.24 1.94 8.27
N ASP A 73 -10.73 2.98 7.60
CA ASP A 73 -9.35 3.45 7.76
C ASP A 73 -9.02 3.76 9.23
N ARG A 74 -9.94 4.42 9.95
CA ARG A 74 -9.79 4.70 11.40
C ARG A 74 -9.75 3.45 12.27
N LEU A 75 -10.43 2.36 11.88
CA LEU A 75 -10.38 1.09 12.63
C LEU A 75 -8.98 0.45 12.61
N ILE A 76 -8.17 0.74 11.60
CA ILE A 76 -6.82 0.20 11.43
C ILE A 76 -5.80 0.96 12.30
N VAL A 77 -5.99 2.28 12.45
CA VAL A 77 -5.03 3.21 13.07
C VAL A 77 -4.49 2.78 14.44
N PRO A 78 -5.29 2.25 15.38
CA PRO A 78 -4.78 1.84 16.69
C PRO A 78 -3.74 0.72 16.62
N TRP A 79 -3.81 -0.12 15.57
CA TRP A 79 -3.10 -1.40 15.48
C TRP A 79 -1.86 -1.39 14.59
N ILE A 80 -1.49 -0.23 14.07
CA ILE A 80 -0.26 -0.03 13.30
C ILE A 80 0.79 0.71 14.14
N LYS A 81 2.06 0.55 13.80
CA LYS A 81 3.15 1.34 14.36
C LYS A 81 3.14 2.76 13.78
N SER A 82 3.70 3.70 14.54
CA SER A 82 4.16 4.97 13.98
C SER A 82 5.42 4.77 13.13
N ALA A 83 5.78 5.78 12.35
CA ALA A 83 7.02 5.82 11.59
C ALA A 83 8.25 5.73 12.51
N GLU A 84 8.18 6.31 13.70
CA GLU A 84 9.24 6.22 14.72
C GLU A 84 9.39 4.78 15.23
N GLU A 85 8.28 4.11 15.55
CA GLU A 85 8.29 2.71 15.97
C GLU A 85 8.76 1.77 14.85
N SER A 86 8.44 2.09 13.60
CA SER A 86 8.80 1.32 12.41
C SER A 86 10.24 1.52 11.95
N ALA A 87 10.91 2.60 12.38
CA ALA A 87 12.30 2.87 12.03
C ALA A 87 13.28 1.84 12.62
N ASP A 88 12.89 1.15 13.70
CA ASP A 88 13.62 0.01 14.22
C ASP A 88 13.27 -1.25 13.42
N TYR A 89 14.10 -1.54 12.42
CA TYR A 89 13.94 -2.68 11.52
C TYR A 89 13.85 -4.03 12.27
N SER A 90 14.46 -4.15 13.45
CA SER A 90 14.37 -5.38 14.25
C SER A 90 12.96 -5.64 14.77
N LYS A 91 12.18 -4.57 15.03
CA LYS A 91 10.78 -4.65 15.46
C LYS A 91 9.82 -5.03 14.34
N MET A 92 10.26 -5.03 13.09
CA MET A 92 9.49 -5.54 11.95
C MET A 92 9.61 -7.07 11.82
N TYR A 93 10.58 -7.71 12.47
CA TYR A 93 10.77 -9.15 12.42
C TYR A 93 9.99 -9.87 13.52
N ASN A 94 8.71 -10.13 13.29
CA ASN A 94 7.87 -10.93 14.20
C ASN A 94 7.40 -12.22 13.51
N PRO A 95 8.24 -13.26 13.44
CA PRO A 95 7.86 -14.55 12.86
C PRO A 95 6.83 -15.25 13.76
N ARG A 96 5.79 -15.80 13.14
CA ARG A 96 4.76 -16.63 13.79
C ARG A 96 4.60 -17.93 13.00
N LYS A 97 4.16 -19.00 13.68
CA LYS A 97 3.74 -20.22 12.97
C LYS A 97 2.56 -19.87 12.07
N PHE A 98 2.54 -20.43 10.87
CA PHE A 98 1.46 -20.15 9.93
C PHE A 98 0.07 -20.50 10.47
N ASN A 99 -0.07 -21.61 11.20
CA ASN A 99 -1.33 -21.96 11.86
C ASN A 99 -1.78 -20.92 12.90
N ASP A 100 -0.86 -20.32 13.65
CA ASP A 100 -1.20 -19.28 14.63
C ASP A 100 -1.72 -18.03 13.92
N PHE A 101 -1.12 -17.67 12.78
CA PHE A 101 -1.60 -16.60 11.91
C PHE A 101 -2.99 -16.91 11.33
N VAL A 102 -3.22 -18.11 10.79
CA VAL A 102 -4.53 -18.50 10.25
C VAL A 102 -5.62 -18.36 11.31
N ASN A 103 -5.32 -18.73 12.56
CA ASN A 103 -6.24 -18.64 13.69
C ASN A 103 -6.52 -17.20 14.17
N THR A 104 -5.83 -16.19 13.64
CA THR A 104 -6.13 -14.78 13.96
C THR A 104 -7.46 -14.31 13.37
N SER A 105 -7.95 -14.95 12.31
CA SER A 105 -9.25 -14.65 11.72
C SER A 105 -10.28 -15.73 12.00
N ARG A 106 -11.47 -15.30 12.41
CA ARG A 106 -12.67 -16.15 12.53
C ARG A 106 -13.58 -16.07 11.31
N TYR A 107 -13.36 -15.07 10.45
CA TYR A 107 -14.30 -14.69 9.40
C TYR A 107 -13.73 -14.86 8.00
N LEU A 108 -12.40 -14.89 7.85
CA LEU A 108 -11.72 -15.13 6.59
C LEU A 108 -10.87 -16.39 6.69
N ASP A 109 -10.91 -17.21 5.65
CA ASP A 109 -10.00 -18.35 5.50
C ASP A 109 -8.62 -17.84 5.03
N LEU A 110 -7.79 -17.43 5.99
CA LEU A 110 -6.45 -16.93 5.69
C LEU A 110 -5.55 -17.98 5.03
N ALA A 111 -5.78 -19.28 5.30
CA ALA A 111 -5.03 -20.35 4.66
C ALA A 111 -5.37 -20.43 3.16
N ALA A 112 -6.66 -20.45 2.82
CA ALA A 112 -7.11 -20.43 1.43
C ALA A 112 -6.67 -19.15 0.70
N ILE A 113 -6.75 -17.99 1.35
CA ILE A 113 -6.29 -16.71 0.78
C ILE A 113 -4.79 -16.76 0.51
N THR A 114 -3.97 -17.20 1.47
CA THR A 114 -2.53 -17.35 1.25
C THR A 114 -2.24 -18.31 0.10
N TYR A 115 -2.83 -19.50 0.11
CA TYR A 115 -2.63 -20.48 -0.96
C TYR A 115 -3.02 -19.93 -2.34
N SER A 116 -4.12 -19.16 -2.44
CA SER A 116 -4.55 -18.58 -3.72
C SER A 116 -3.57 -17.57 -4.32
N VAL A 117 -2.68 -16.99 -3.50
CA VAL A 117 -1.74 -15.94 -3.93
C VAL A 117 -0.35 -16.52 -4.22
N ILE A 118 0.10 -17.52 -3.46
CA ILE A 118 1.47 -18.05 -3.56
C ILE A 118 1.55 -19.57 -3.80
N ASP A 119 0.43 -20.27 -3.96
CA ASP A 119 0.33 -21.72 -4.23
C ASP A 119 1.00 -22.62 -3.18
N VAL A 120 1.19 -22.10 -1.96
CA VAL A 120 1.77 -22.84 -0.84
C VAL A 120 1.30 -22.27 0.51
N ASN A 121 1.16 -23.15 1.50
CA ASN A 121 1.01 -22.76 2.90
C ASN A 121 2.37 -22.94 3.60
N PRO A 122 3.09 -21.85 3.93
CA PRO A 122 4.42 -21.95 4.52
C PRO A 122 4.34 -22.42 5.98
N ASN A 123 5.49 -22.77 6.55
CA ASN A 123 5.56 -23.11 7.99
C ASN A 123 5.51 -21.86 8.89
N LEU A 124 6.01 -20.74 8.38
CA LEU A 124 6.17 -19.47 9.09
C LEU A 124 5.64 -18.32 8.24
N VAL A 125 5.18 -17.29 8.93
CA VAL A 125 4.85 -15.98 8.36
C VAL A 125 5.49 -14.90 9.23
N ILE A 126 6.06 -13.87 8.60
CA ILE A 126 6.60 -12.70 9.28
C ILE A 126 5.52 -11.64 9.30
N LEU A 127 5.22 -11.12 10.49
CA LEU A 127 4.25 -10.05 10.71
C LEU A 127 4.99 -8.76 11.07
N PRO A 128 5.19 -7.81 10.14
CA PRO A 128 5.72 -6.50 10.50
C PRO A 128 4.86 -5.79 11.54
N GLU A 129 3.55 -6.04 11.55
CA GLU A 129 2.56 -5.40 12.41
C GLU A 129 1.73 -6.44 13.18
N PRO A 130 2.31 -7.13 14.17
CA PRO A 130 1.64 -8.25 14.83
C PRO A 130 0.36 -7.82 15.58
N ALA A 131 0.33 -6.61 16.16
CA ALA A 131 -0.83 -6.09 16.87
C ALA A 131 -2.09 -6.04 15.99
N PHE A 132 -1.97 -5.65 14.72
CA PHE A 132 -3.09 -5.69 13.78
C PHE A 132 -3.66 -7.10 13.61
N PHE A 133 -2.81 -8.13 13.52
CA PHE A 133 -3.28 -9.50 13.37
C PHE A 133 -3.83 -10.06 14.69
N ASP A 134 -3.22 -9.72 15.83
CA ASP A 134 -3.75 -10.08 17.14
C ASP A 134 -5.17 -9.50 17.37
N HIS A 135 -5.46 -8.33 16.79
CA HIS A 135 -6.76 -7.66 16.81
C HIS A 135 -7.56 -7.77 15.49
N PHE A 136 -7.23 -8.73 14.62
CA PHE A 136 -7.80 -8.80 13.27
C PHE A 136 -9.33 -8.86 13.26
N ASN A 137 -9.92 -9.60 14.20
CA ASN A 137 -11.37 -9.76 14.31
C ASN A 137 -12.10 -8.52 14.82
N GLU A 138 -11.40 -7.54 15.39
CA GLU A 138 -11.99 -6.25 15.78
C GLU A 138 -12.17 -5.33 14.56
N VAL A 139 -11.27 -5.47 13.57
CA VAL A 139 -11.31 -4.70 12.33
C VAL A 139 -12.15 -5.41 11.27
N VAL A 140 -11.91 -6.70 11.05
CA VAL A 140 -12.55 -7.52 10.02
C VAL A 140 -13.53 -8.47 10.67
N ASN A 141 -14.82 -8.14 10.57
CA ASN A 141 -15.94 -8.89 11.11
C ASN A 141 -17.24 -8.55 10.34
N PRO A 142 -18.36 -9.26 10.58
CA PRO A 142 -19.62 -9.00 9.91
C PRO A 142 -20.14 -7.57 10.06
N ASP A 143 -19.98 -6.96 11.24
CA ASP A 143 -20.47 -5.60 11.52
C ASP A 143 -19.72 -4.54 10.71
N ASN A 144 -18.42 -4.75 10.47
CA ASN A 144 -17.55 -3.87 9.70
C ASN A 144 -17.45 -4.25 8.21
N PHE A 145 -18.15 -5.31 7.76
CA PHE A 145 -17.97 -5.87 6.41
C PHE A 145 -18.28 -4.86 5.30
N ASP A 146 -19.37 -4.11 5.43
CA ASP A 146 -19.73 -3.10 4.43
C ASP A 146 -18.73 -1.94 4.39
N LEU A 147 -18.16 -1.57 5.54
CA LEU A 147 -17.08 -0.58 5.62
C LEU A 147 -15.84 -1.06 4.87
N MET A 148 -15.41 -2.29 5.15
CA MET A 148 -14.28 -2.94 4.47
C MET A 148 -14.51 -3.04 2.96
N LYS A 149 -15.70 -3.46 2.54
CA LYS A 149 -16.06 -3.61 1.12
C LYS A 149 -15.99 -2.27 0.38
N ASN A 150 -16.51 -1.21 0.96
CA ASN A 150 -16.45 0.12 0.35
C ASN A 150 -15.04 0.71 0.38
N TRP A 151 -14.27 0.48 1.44
CA TRP A 151 -12.83 0.78 1.48
C TRP A 151 -12.08 0.06 0.34
N MET A 152 -12.34 -1.24 0.10
CA MET A 152 -11.73 -1.99 -1.00
C MET A 152 -12.09 -1.39 -2.38
N LYS A 153 -13.36 -1.00 -2.60
CA LYS A 153 -13.78 -0.30 -3.83
C LYS A 153 -13.04 1.02 -4.02
N ALA A 154 -12.94 1.83 -2.97
CA ALA A 154 -12.22 3.10 -3.02
C ALA A 154 -10.73 2.90 -3.36
N LYS A 155 -10.07 1.93 -2.73
CA LYS A 155 -8.68 1.56 -3.04
C LYS A 155 -8.51 1.09 -4.49
N LEU A 156 -9.47 0.30 -5.01
CA LEU A 156 -9.47 -0.16 -6.39
C LEU A 156 -9.56 1.01 -7.38
N VAL A 157 -10.53 1.90 -7.18
CA VAL A 157 -10.72 3.10 -8.00
C VAL A 157 -9.48 3.98 -7.95
N GLN A 158 -8.95 4.26 -6.75
CA GLN A 158 -7.76 5.07 -6.58
C GLN A 158 -6.55 4.48 -7.31
N ARG A 159 -6.32 3.17 -7.18
CA ARG A 159 -5.20 2.46 -7.82
C ARG A 159 -5.25 2.55 -9.34
N TYR A 160 -6.41 2.33 -9.93
CA TYR A 160 -6.54 2.27 -11.39
C TYR A 160 -6.76 3.62 -12.07
N SER A 161 -7.12 4.67 -11.32
CA SER A 161 -7.39 6.00 -11.89
C SER A 161 -6.22 6.59 -12.69
N GLY A 162 -4.98 6.25 -12.35
CA GLY A 162 -3.79 6.69 -13.07
C GLY A 162 -3.63 6.13 -14.49
N TYR A 163 -4.34 5.05 -14.81
CA TYR A 163 -4.26 4.32 -16.09
C TYR A 163 -5.44 4.61 -17.03
N LEU A 164 -6.41 5.40 -16.58
CA LEU A 164 -7.63 5.69 -17.34
C LEU A 164 -7.44 6.96 -18.20
N SER A 165 -8.33 7.94 -18.09
CA SER A 165 -8.18 9.21 -18.81
C SER A 165 -7.16 10.14 -18.14
N ASP A 166 -6.63 11.10 -18.91
CA ASP A 166 -5.73 12.12 -18.36
C ASP A 166 -6.39 12.92 -17.23
N GLU A 167 -7.68 13.19 -17.35
CA GLU A 167 -8.47 13.85 -16.33
C GLU A 167 -8.51 13.03 -15.02
N MET A 168 -8.77 11.72 -15.10
CA MET A 168 -8.77 10.84 -13.92
C MET A 168 -7.38 10.72 -13.30
N ARG A 169 -6.34 10.63 -14.12
CA ARG A 169 -4.93 10.62 -13.68
C ARG A 169 -4.58 11.91 -12.91
N VAL A 170 -4.94 13.07 -13.44
CA VAL A 170 -4.70 14.37 -12.80
C VAL A 170 -5.52 14.52 -11.51
N LEU A 171 -6.77 14.06 -11.52
CA LEU A 171 -7.64 14.08 -10.35
C LEU A 171 -7.09 13.18 -9.24
N ALA A 172 -6.67 11.95 -9.56
CA ALA A 172 -6.16 10.97 -8.59
C ALA A 172 -4.86 11.37 -7.89
N THR A 173 -4.12 12.33 -8.45
CA THR A 173 -2.92 12.89 -7.81
C THR A 173 -3.21 14.08 -6.89
N THR A 174 -4.48 14.48 -6.72
CA THR A 174 -4.85 15.64 -5.88
C THR A 174 -4.39 15.48 -4.43
N TYR A 175 -4.63 14.31 -3.83
CA TYR A 175 -4.24 14.05 -2.45
C TYR A 175 -2.72 14.01 -2.27
N SER A 176 -2.01 13.29 -3.14
CA SER A 176 -0.54 13.21 -3.08
C SER A 176 0.12 14.58 -3.29
N ARG A 177 -0.44 15.42 -4.17
CA ARG A 177 0.04 16.79 -4.37
C ARG A 177 -0.17 17.66 -3.13
N ALA A 178 -1.30 17.51 -2.44
CA ALA A 178 -1.54 18.22 -1.19
C ALA A 178 -0.53 17.81 -0.11
N LEU A 179 -0.21 16.51 0.00
CA LEU A 179 0.83 16.01 0.90
C LEU A 179 2.22 16.58 0.59
N SER A 180 2.59 16.63 -0.70
CA SER A 180 3.93 17.06 -1.13
C SER A 180 4.06 18.56 -1.40
N GLY A 181 2.99 19.35 -1.21
CA GLY A 181 2.97 20.78 -1.56
C GLY A 181 3.08 21.09 -3.06
N GLN A 182 2.83 20.11 -3.94
CA GLN A 182 2.92 20.30 -5.39
C GLN A 182 1.70 21.06 -5.92
N LYS A 183 1.95 22.17 -6.64
CA LYS A 183 0.87 23.03 -7.16
C LYS A 183 0.20 22.45 -8.42
N GLU A 184 0.97 21.75 -9.26
CA GLU A 184 0.50 21.26 -10.55
C GLU A 184 0.73 19.75 -10.70
N PRO A 185 -0.15 19.04 -11.44
CA PRO A 185 0.13 17.67 -11.84
C PRO A 185 1.38 17.60 -12.71
N ARG A 186 2.05 16.46 -12.62
CA ARG A 186 3.06 16.09 -13.62
C ARG A 186 2.41 16.08 -15.02
N ASN A 187 3.08 16.71 -15.98
CA ASN A 187 2.63 16.71 -17.37
C ASN A 187 2.49 15.28 -17.93
N GLN A 188 1.68 15.13 -18.98
CA GLN A 188 1.32 13.81 -19.50
C GLN A 188 2.53 13.00 -19.98
N ALA A 189 3.45 13.62 -20.73
CA ALA A 189 4.65 12.95 -21.23
C ALA A 189 5.54 12.40 -20.10
N LYS A 190 5.82 13.21 -19.07
CA LYS A 190 6.59 12.78 -17.91
C LYS A 190 5.83 11.72 -17.10
N SER A 191 4.51 11.79 -17.06
CA SER A 191 3.68 10.75 -16.42
C SER A 191 3.73 9.42 -17.16
N ALA A 192 3.64 9.44 -18.49
CA ALA A 192 3.75 8.26 -19.34
C ALA A 192 5.15 7.64 -19.26
N TYR A 193 6.19 8.48 -19.22
CA TYR A 193 7.57 8.04 -18.98
C TYR A 193 7.67 7.26 -17.66
N TYR A 194 7.26 7.85 -16.52
CA TYR A 194 7.36 7.16 -15.22
C TYR A 194 6.48 5.92 -15.14
N LEU A 195 5.34 5.90 -15.83
CA LEU A 195 4.50 4.71 -15.93
C LEU A 195 5.26 3.57 -16.63
N ALA A 196 5.86 3.85 -17.80
CA ALA A 196 6.63 2.86 -18.54
C ALA A 196 7.88 2.42 -17.77
N THR A 197 8.67 3.36 -17.25
CA THR A 197 9.89 3.04 -16.50
C THR A 197 9.57 2.37 -15.17
N GLY A 198 8.41 2.58 -14.56
CA GLY A 198 8.03 1.87 -13.34
C GLY A 198 7.78 0.37 -13.54
N THR A 199 7.48 -0.07 -14.76
CA THR A 199 7.29 -1.48 -15.12
C THR A 199 8.54 -2.08 -15.80
N PHE A 200 9.28 -1.26 -16.56
CA PHE A 200 10.40 -1.69 -17.38
C PHE A 200 11.72 -1.02 -16.95
N ASP A 201 11.90 -0.74 -15.67
CA ASP A 201 13.07 -0.04 -15.12
C ASP A 201 14.39 -0.72 -15.48
N GLN A 202 14.46 -2.05 -15.38
CA GLN A 202 15.65 -2.82 -15.71
C GLN A 202 16.02 -2.70 -17.19
N VAL A 203 15.02 -2.82 -18.08
CA VAL A 203 15.23 -2.74 -19.54
C VAL A 203 15.69 -1.33 -19.93
N VAL A 204 15.04 -0.30 -19.39
CA VAL A 204 15.40 1.10 -19.63
C VAL A 204 16.77 1.42 -19.05
N GLY A 205 17.09 0.91 -17.87
CA GLY A 205 18.38 1.07 -17.21
C GLY A 205 19.53 0.41 -17.98
N LEU A 206 19.32 -0.81 -18.50
CA LEU A 206 20.29 -1.51 -19.35
C LEU A 206 20.57 -0.74 -20.65
N TYR A 207 19.51 -0.31 -21.34
CA TYR A 207 19.65 0.52 -22.54
C TYR A 207 20.46 1.79 -22.24
N TYR A 208 20.10 2.50 -21.16
CA TYR A 208 20.80 3.72 -20.76
C TYR A 208 22.29 3.48 -20.43
N GLY A 209 22.60 2.38 -19.75
CA GLY A 209 23.98 1.98 -19.45
C GLY A 209 24.80 1.72 -20.71
N HIS A 210 24.26 0.98 -21.68
CA HIS A 210 24.94 0.70 -22.94
C HIS A 210 25.13 1.96 -23.80
N GLU A 211 24.09 2.77 -23.94
CA GLU A 211 24.10 3.92 -24.86
C GLU A 211 24.92 5.11 -24.32
N TYR A 212 24.88 5.36 -23.01
CA TYR A 212 25.43 6.59 -22.43
C TYR A 212 26.61 6.39 -21.47
N PHE A 213 26.85 5.18 -20.95
CA PHE A 213 27.95 4.92 -20.01
C PHE A 213 29.12 4.14 -20.63
N GLY A 214 28.90 3.41 -21.73
CA GLY A 214 29.92 2.64 -22.45
C GLY A 214 30.51 1.48 -21.63
N ASP A 215 30.94 0.41 -22.29
CA ASP A 215 31.38 -0.83 -21.62
C ASP A 215 32.59 -0.63 -20.68
N GLY A 216 33.42 0.39 -20.92
CA GLY A 216 34.66 0.65 -20.18
C GLY A 216 34.48 1.13 -18.73
N LEU A 217 33.30 1.65 -18.36
CA LEU A 217 32.99 2.14 -17.00
C LEU A 217 32.26 1.09 -16.14
N LEU A 218 31.66 0.07 -16.75
CA LEU A 218 30.95 -1.01 -16.06
C LEU A 218 31.90 -2.08 -15.48
N VAL A 219 33.08 -2.26 -16.07
CA VAL A 219 34.05 -3.32 -15.69
C VAL A 219 34.81 -3.00 -14.39
N THR A 220 34.80 -1.75 -13.90
CA THR A 220 35.50 -1.35 -12.67
C THR A 220 34.64 -1.42 -11.41
N ALA A 221 33.33 -1.71 -11.51
CA ALA A 221 32.40 -1.69 -10.38
C ALA A 221 32.10 -3.07 -9.76
N LEU A 222 32.54 -4.17 -10.36
CA LEU A 222 32.39 -5.52 -9.79
C LEU A 222 33.75 -6.01 -9.29
N PRO A 223 33.91 -6.30 -7.97
CA PRO A 223 35.12 -6.93 -7.50
C PRO A 223 35.20 -8.31 -8.14
N LYS A 224 36.27 -8.56 -8.89
CA LYS A 224 36.64 -9.90 -9.31
C LYS A 224 36.89 -10.71 -8.04
N THR A 225 35.92 -11.53 -7.65
CA THR A 225 36.13 -12.58 -6.65
C THR A 225 37.10 -13.58 -7.26
N GLY A 226 38.34 -13.59 -6.76
CA GLY A 226 39.28 -14.70 -6.91
C GLY A 226 39.04 -15.77 -5.86
#